data_AF-A0A7C2M1I0-F1
#
_entry.id   AF-A0A7C2M1I0-F1
#
_cell.length_a   1.000
_cell.length_b   1.000
_cell.length_c   1.000
_cell.angle_alpha   90.00
_cell.angle_beta   90.00
_cell.angle_gamma   90.00
#
_symmetry.space_group_name_H-M   'P 1'
#
loop_
_entity.id
_entity.type
_entity.pdbx_description
1 polymer ?
#
loop_
_entity_poly.entity_id
_entity_poly.type
_entity_poly.pdbx_seq_one_letter_code
_entity_poly.pdbx_strand_id
1 'polypeptide(L)' 'MREYKSFKEIERDLQLLKLQKEIDKEKILLNYNQTKESLSPKRLLKSAAGSIFKNALILKGATKVLGFIGDKWK' A
#
# COMPACT_ATOMS: atom_id res chain seq x y z
N MET A 1 -32.42 17.08 7.61
CA MET A 1 -33.35 15.93 7.59
C MET A 1 -33.77 15.76 6.14
N ARG A 2 -33.67 14.57 5.55
CA ARG A 2 -34.17 14.38 4.17
C ARG A 2 -35.69 14.29 4.21
N GLU A 3 -36.36 15.16 3.47
CA GLU A 3 -37.81 15.10 3.29
C GLU A 3 -38.12 14.15 2.15
N TYR A 4 -38.72 12.99 2.48
CA TYR A 4 -39.15 12.03 1.47
C TYR A 4 -40.53 12.39 0.98
N LYS A 5 -40.68 12.49 -0.34
CA LYS A 5 -41.97 12.84 -0.96
C LYS A 5 -42.87 11.62 -1.17
N SER A 6 -42.32 10.41 -1.03
CA SER A 6 -43.05 9.14 -1.21
C SER A 6 -42.35 7.97 -0.51
N PHE A 7 -43.13 6.97 -0.08
CA PHE A 7 -42.61 5.70 0.45
C PHE A 7 -41.66 4.99 -0.53
N LYS A 8 -41.86 5.16 -1.84
CA LYS A 8 -40.98 4.59 -2.87
C LYS A 8 -39.57 5.17 -2.84
N GLU A 9 -39.42 6.40 -2.35
CA GLU A 9 -38.13 7.06 -2.19
C GLU A 9 -37.37 6.48 -0.98
N ILE A 10 -38.09 6.26 0.13
CA ILE A 10 -37.55 5.62 1.33
C ILE A 10 -37.07 4.21 1.01
N GLU A 11 -37.86 3.44 0.26
CA GLU A 11 -37.54 2.05 -0.06
C GLU A 11 -36.31 1.92 -0.97
N ARG A 12 -36.17 2.82 -1.96
CA ARG A 12 -34.98 2.90 -2.81
C ARG A 12 -33.72 3.22 -2.00
N ASP A 13 -33.81 4.19 -1.08
CA ASP A 13 -32.69 4.52 -0.21
C ASP A 13 -32.35 3.37 0.75
N LEU A 14 -33.35 2.65 1.24
CA LEU A 14 -33.16 1.47 2.08
C LEU A 14 -32.45 0.35 1.30
N GLN A 15 -32.80 0.15 0.04
CA GLN A 15 -32.11 -0.81 -0.85
C GLN A 15 -30.66 -0.37 -1.11
N LEU A 16 -30.42 0.92 -1.34
CA LEU A 16 -29.08 1.46 -1.53
C LEU A 16 -28.22 1.30 -0.27
N LEU A 17 -28.79 1.55 0.90
CA LEU A 17 -28.12 1.32 2.19
C LEU A 17 -27.78 -0.16 2.41
N LYS A 18 -28.67 -1.08 2.03
CA LYS A 18 -28.40 -2.53 2.10
C LYS A 18 -27.24 -2.91 1.18
N LEU A 19 -27.25 -2.43 -0.06
CA LEU A 19 -26.18 -2.69 -1.02
C LEU A 19 -24.84 -2.12 -0.53
N GLN A 20 -24.83 -0.88 -0.05
CA GLN A 20 -23.63 -0.25 0.51
C GLN A 20 -23.10 -1.04 1.71
N LYS A 21 -23.98 -1.53 2.58
CA LYS A 21 -23.60 -2.36 3.73
C LYS A 21 -22.95 -3.67 3.32
N GLU A 22 -23.43 -4.31 2.25
CA GLU A 22 -22.81 -5.52 1.70
C GLU A 22 -21.41 -5.23 1.13
N ILE A 23 -21.27 -4.16 0.35
CA ILE A 23 -19.99 -3.70 -0.19
C ILE A 23 -18.99 -3.42 0.96
N ASP A 24 -19.42 -2.72 2.00
CA ASP A 24 -18.55 -2.38 3.12
C ASP A 24 -18.12 -3.62 3.91
N LYS A 25 -18.99 -4.62 4.04
CA LYS A 25 -18.66 -5.91 4.67
C LYS A 25 -17.55 -6.63 3.89
N GLU A 26 -17.68 -6.72 2.58
CA GLU A 26 -16.65 -7.34 1.73
C GLU A 26 -15.35 -6.54 1.76
N LYS A 27 -15.44 -5.21 1.72
CA LYS A 27 -14.28 -4.31 1.77
C LYS A 27 -13.51 -4.44 3.07
N ILE A 28 -14.18 -4.60 4.22
CA ILE A 28 -13.52 -4.88 5.50
C ILE A 28 -12.75 -6.20 5.43
N LEU A 29 -13.35 -7.25 4.85
CA LEU A 29 -12.73 -8.56 4.74
C LEU A 29 -11.49 -8.53 3.83
N LEU A 30 -11.61 -7.85 2.68
CA LEU A 30 -10.52 -7.60 1.75
C LEU A 30 -9.40 -6.78 2.41
N ASN A 31 -9.74 -5.67 3.06
CA ASN A 31 -8.78 -4.81 3.75
C ASN A 31 -8.08 -5.56 4.88
N TYR A 32 -8.79 -6.41 5.63
CA TYR A 32 -8.19 -7.23 6.68
C TYR A 32 -7.16 -8.21 6.10
N ASN A 33 -7.53 -8.92 5.02
CA ASN A 33 -6.61 -9.84 4.34
C ASN A 33 -5.40 -9.11 3.74
N GLN A 34 -5.61 -8.00 3.03
CA GLN A 34 -4.54 -7.18 2.46
C GLN A 34 -3.64 -6.58 3.56
N THR A 35 -4.23 -6.10 4.66
CA THR A 35 -3.48 -5.55 5.79
C THR A 35 -2.65 -6.65 6.44
N LYS A 36 -3.21 -7.84 6.67
CA LYS A 36 -2.49 -9.01 7.17
C LYS A 36 -1.34 -9.44 6.24
N GLU A 37 -1.54 -9.40 4.94
CA GLU A 37 -0.49 -9.67 3.96
C GLU A 37 0.57 -8.57 3.90
N SER A 38 0.18 -7.30 4.01
CA SER A 38 1.08 -6.14 3.99
C SER A 38 1.93 -6.02 5.27
N LEU A 39 1.33 -6.34 6.42
CA LEU A 39 1.99 -6.43 7.72
C LEU A 39 2.72 -7.77 7.90
N SER A 40 2.63 -8.69 6.94
CA SER A 40 3.38 -9.93 6.98
C SER A 40 4.87 -9.59 7.07
N PRO A 41 5.60 -10.11 8.09
CA PRO A 41 7.03 -9.86 8.26
C PRO A 41 7.83 -10.15 6.99
N LYS A 42 7.37 -11.07 6.14
CA LYS A 42 7.99 -11.41 4.85
C LYS A 42 8.10 -10.21 3.89
N ARG A 43 7.10 -9.32 3.82
CA ARG A 43 7.14 -8.15 2.91
C ARG A 43 7.95 -6.99 3.49
N LEU A 44 7.87 -6.81 4.81
CA LEU A 44 8.72 -5.85 5.53
C LEU A 44 10.20 -6.24 5.40
N LEU A 45 10.52 -7.52 5.60
CA LEU A 45 11.87 -8.05 5.42
C LEU A 45 12.35 -7.96 3.96
N LYS A 46 11.49 -8.23 2.98
CA LYS A 46 11.86 -8.05 1.55
C LYS A 46 12.16 -6.59 1.21
N SER A 47 11.40 -5.65 1.77
CA SER A 47 11.62 -4.21 1.56
C SER A 47 12.88 -3.70 2.26
N ALA A 48 13.11 -4.15 3.50
CA ALA A 48 14.31 -3.83 4.28
C ALA A 48 15.59 -4.45 3.67
N ALA A 49 15.54 -5.71 3.24
CA ALA A 49 16.64 -6.33 2.52
C ALA A 49 16.94 -5.55 1.23
N GLY A 50 15.90 -5.23 0.44
CA GLY A 50 16.05 -4.46 -0.79
C GLY A 50 16.72 -3.09 -0.60
N SER A 51 16.41 -2.36 0.47
CA SER A 51 17.04 -1.06 0.76
C SER A 51 18.48 -1.21 1.24
N ILE A 52 18.79 -2.20 2.08
CA ILE A 52 20.16 -2.47 2.55
C ILE A 52 21.06 -2.88 1.37
N PHE A 53 20.59 -3.77 0.49
CA PHE A 53 21.35 -4.17 -0.70
C PHE A 53 21.61 -3.01 -1.66
N LYS A 54 20.62 -2.14 -1.89
CA LYS A 54 20.78 -0.95 -2.75
C LYS A 54 21.81 0.02 -2.18
N ASN A 55 21.73 0.32 -0.88
CA ASN A 55 22.67 1.23 -0.24
C ASN A 55 24.10 0.67 -0.25
N ALA A 56 24.27 -0.63 -0.02
CA ALA A 56 25.57 -1.29 -0.11
C ALA A 56 26.15 -1.27 -1.54
N LEU A 57 25.30 -1.46 -2.56
CA LEU A 57 25.69 -1.37 -3.97
C LEU A 57 26.10 0.05 -4.37
N ILE A 58 25.34 1.06 -3.97
CA ILE A 58 25.64 2.48 -4.24
C ILE A 58 26.96 2.86 -3.58
N LEU A 59 27.19 2.46 -2.32
CA LEU A 59 28.43 2.73 -1.61
C LEU A 59 29.64 2.03 -2.26
N LYS A 60 29.49 0.76 -2.66
CA LYS A 60 30.54 0.02 -3.40
C LYS A 60 30.83 0.64 -4.77
N GLY A 61 29.80 1.11 -5.48
CA GLY A 61 29.96 1.81 -6.76
C GLY A 61 30.67 3.14 -6.60
N ALA A 62 30.23 3.97 -5.65
CA ALA A 62 30.82 5.29 -5.38
C ALA A 62 32.29 5.20 -4.98
N THR A 63 32.66 4.26 -4.11
CA THR A 63 34.06 4.04 -3.71
C THR A 63 34.94 3.55 -4.86
N LYS A 64 34.42 2.69 -5.74
CA LYS A 64 35.14 2.21 -6.93
C LYS A 64 35.40 3.33 -7.93
N VAL A 65 34.40 4.18 -8.17
CA VAL A 65 34.52 5.35 -9.05
C VAL A 65 35.48 6.39 -8.46
N LEU A 66 35.39 6.68 -7.16
CA LEU A 66 36.32 7.56 -6.46
C LEU A 66 37.75 7.06 -6.52
N GLY A 67 37.98 5.76 -6.30
CA GLY A 67 39.32 5.16 -6.41
C GLY A 67 39.89 5.27 -7.82
N PHE A 68 39.08 4.98 -8.84
CA PHE A 68 39.50 5.11 -10.24
C PHE A 68 39.81 6.55 -10.65
N ILE A 69 39.05 7.53 -10.15
CA ILE A 69 39.33 8.95 -10.39
C ILE A 69 40.61 9.36 -9.63
N GLY A 70 40.76 8.95 -8.37
CA GLY A 70 41.95 9.25 -7.56
C GLY A 70 43.25 8.73 -8.15
N ASP A 71 43.26 7.51 -8.70
CA ASP A 71 44.42 6.93 -9.39
C ASP A 71 44.73 7.63 -10.73
N LYS A 72 43.76 8.33 -11.34
CA LYS A 72 43.95 9.04 -12.62
C LYS A 72 44.61 10.42 -12.45
N TRP A 73 44.64 10.96 -11.24
CA TRP A 73 45.24 12.27 -10.91
C TRP A 73 46.56 12.14 -10.12
N LYS A 74 47.13 10.92 -10.05
CA LYS A 74 48.42 10.60 -9.44
C LYS A 74 49.43 10.21 -10.51
#